data_AF-A0A9D0Y0K2-F1
#
_entry.id   AF-A0A9D0Y0K2-F1
#
_cell.length_a   1.000
_cell.length_b   1.000
_cell.length_c   1.000
_cell.angle_alpha   90.00
_cell.angle_beta   90.00
_cell.angle_gamma   90.00
#
_symmetry.space_group_name_H-M   'P 1'
#
loop_
_entity.id
_entity.type
_entity.pdbx_description
1 polymer ?
#
loop_
_entity_poly.entity_id
_entity_poly.type
_entity_poly.pdbx_seq_one_letter_code
_entity_poly.pdbx_strand_id
1 'polypeptide(L)'
;MKDIKRLFMYHGAEHKVINCIENGHKLTVENVRGQSREHRRCGTSFTFLVMFVSILFFMFIRVDTIWLRILTRLLLVPVIAGVSYEFIKWAGRSESLLVRILSKPGMLLQRFTTGEPDDEMIEVAIESVNAVFDWKAFLEEAKNEQKDPAIEFVDNLEELSDTQDITNTYDESSSTDDLETEKITDIFDEDDEILQAVELILKEK
;
A
#
# COMPACT_ATOMS: atom_id res chain seq x y z
N MET A 1 18.14 -22.84 3.61
CA MET A 1 16.92 -22.51 2.82
C MET A 1 15.75 -22.07 3.70
N LYS A 2 15.50 -22.70 4.88
CA LYS A 2 14.44 -22.26 5.81
C LYS A 2 14.63 -20.82 6.31
N ASP A 3 15.88 -20.40 6.48
CA ASP A 3 16.21 -19.06 7.02
C ASP A 3 15.86 -17.93 6.03
N ILE A 4 16.02 -18.16 4.73
CA ILE A 4 15.66 -17.19 3.69
C ILE A 4 14.14 -17.00 3.64
N LYS A 5 13.38 -18.10 3.75
CA LYS A 5 11.91 -18.03 3.85
C LYS A 5 11.50 -17.19 5.05
N ARG A 6 12.12 -17.44 6.22
CA ARG A 6 11.87 -16.67 7.44
C ARG A 6 12.21 -15.18 7.28
N LEU A 7 13.30 -14.85 6.60
CA LEU A 7 13.67 -13.46 6.29
C LEU A 7 12.58 -12.76 5.46
N PHE A 8 12.08 -13.40 4.41
CA PHE A 8 11.01 -12.84 3.58
C PHE A 8 9.69 -12.69 4.33
N MET A 9 9.40 -13.58 5.29
CA MET A 9 8.24 -13.44 6.16
C MET A 9 8.36 -12.24 7.10
N TYR A 10 9.53 -12.02 7.73
CA TYR A 10 9.75 -10.81 8.54
C TYR A 10 9.66 -9.52 7.72
N HIS A 11 10.18 -9.53 6.49
CA HIS A 11 10.03 -8.40 5.57
C HIS A 11 8.55 -8.15 5.22
N GLY A 12 7.76 -9.20 5.00
CA GLY A 12 6.31 -9.08 4.84
C GLY A 12 5.60 -8.54 6.07
N ALA A 13 6.03 -8.93 7.28
CA ALA A 13 5.49 -8.40 8.54
C ALA A 13 5.71 -6.89 8.67
N GLU A 14 6.91 -6.40 8.35
CA GLU A 14 7.23 -4.97 8.34
C GLU A 14 6.28 -4.19 7.42
N HIS A 15 6.12 -4.64 6.17
CA HIS A 15 5.25 -3.97 5.22
C HIS A 15 3.80 -3.91 5.69
N LYS A 16 3.29 -5.01 6.25
CA LYS A 16 1.92 -5.05 6.76
C LYS A 16 1.70 -4.12 7.95
N VAL A 17 2.66 -4.05 8.87
CA VAL A 17 2.60 -3.14 10.03
C VAL A 17 2.59 -1.68 9.58
N ILE A 18 3.47 -1.30 8.66
CA ILE A 18 3.52 0.08 8.13
C ILE A 18 2.24 0.41 7.37
N ASN A 19 1.76 -0.48 6.50
CA ASN A 19 0.50 -0.30 5.78
C ASN A 19 -0.70 -0.16 6.73
N CYS A 20 -0.71 -0.87 7.87
CA CYS A 20 -1.75 -0.75 8.90
C CYS A 20 -1.83 0.67 9.47
N ILE A 21 -0.68 1.27 9.77
CA ILE A 21 -0.56 2.63 10.31
C ILE A 21 -0.94 3.66 9.26
N GLU A 22 -0.46 3.51 8.02
CA GLU A 22 -0.78 4.42 6.92
C GLU A 22 -2.27 4.40 6.55
N ASN A 23 -2.94 3.25 6.71
CA ASN A 23 -4.39 3.11 6.53
C ASN A 23 -5.21 3.60 7.73
N GLY A 24 -4.57 4.10 8.79
CA GLY A 24 -5.26 4.66 9.94
C GLY A 24 -5.80 3.63 10.95
N HIS A 25 -5.44 2.35 10.81
CA HIS A 25 -5.92 1.29 11.68
C HIS A 25 -5.07 1.16 12.94
N LYS A 26 -5.68 0.67 14.02
CA LYS A 26 -4.94 0.36 15.26
C LYS A 26 -4.00 -0.83 15.02
N LEU A 27 -2.78 -0.74 15.54
CA LEU A 27 -1.82 -1.85 15.50
C LEU A 27 -2.26 -3.01 16.40
N THR A 28 -3.02 -3.93 15.84
CA THR A 28 -3.33 -5.25 16.40
C THR A 28 -2.96 -6.32 15.39
N VAL A 29 -2.73 -7.55 15.85
CA VAL A 29 -2.33 -8.66 14.97
C VAL A 29 -3.37 -8.91 13.88
N GLU A 30 -4.66 -8.82 14.23
CA GLU A 30 -5.78 -9.02 13.32
C GLU A 30 -5.81 -7.95 12.22
N ASN A 31 -5.65 -6.67 12.60
CA ASN A 31 -5.66 -5.56 11.65
C ASN A 31 -4.45 -5.60 10.71
N VAL A 32 -3.28 -5.99 11.23
CA VAL A 32 -2.05 -6.12 10.45
C VAL A 32 -2.13 -7.30 9.49
N ARG A 33 -2.71 -8.43 9.90
CA ARG A 33 -2.86 -9.63 9.06
C ARG A 33 -3.60 -9.31 7.76
N GLY A 34 -4.64 -8.48 7.83
CA GLY A 34 -5.44 -8.06 6.66
C GLY A 34 -4.72 -7.10 5.69
N GLN A 35 -3.55 -6.57 6.03
CA GLN A 35 -2.85 -5.60 5.17
C GLN A 35 -2.07 -6.26 4.03
N SER A 36 -1.84 -5.47 2.98
CA SER A 36 -0.97 -5.89 1.87
C SER A 36 0.49 -6.07 2.34
N ARG A 37 1.18 -7.04 1.75
CA ARG A 37 2.62 -7.24 1.92
C ARG A 37 3.47 -6.40 0.96
N GLU A 38 2.83 -5.62 0.09
CA GLU A 38 3.48 -4.73 -0.85
C GLU A 38 3.37 -3.29 -0.36
N HIS A 39 4.46 -2.54 -0.44
CA HIS A 39 4.50 -1.15 -0.02
C HIS A 39 5.34 -0.32 -1.00
N ARG A 40 4.77 0.81 -1.48
CA ARG A 40 5.39 1.62 -2.54
C ARG A 40 6.73 2.24 -2.13
N ARG A 41 6.97 2.44 -0.82
CA ARG A 41 8.20 3.06 -0.29
C ARG A 41 9.25 2.06 0.20
N CYS A 42 9.11 0.76 -0.07
CA CYS A 42 10.12 -0.22 0.37
C CYS A 42 11.50 0.01 -0.31
N GLY A 43 12.58 -0.18 0.45
CA GLY A 43 13.96 -0.13 -0.04
C GLY A 43 14.29 -1.12 -1.16
N THR A 44 13.51 -2.20 -1.32
CA THR A 44 13.65 -3.12 -2.47
C THR A 44 13.23 -2.49 -3.79
N SER A 45 12.15 -1.69 -3.79
CA SER A 45 11.77 -0.88 -4.95
C SER A 45 12.82 0.19 -5.25
N PHE A 46 13.40 0.82 -4.21
CA PHE A 46 14.50 1.77 -4.38
C PHE A 46 15.74 1.12 -5.01
N THR A 47 16.14 -0.05 -4.50
CA THR A 47 17.30 -0.79 -5.02
C THR A 47 17.10 -1.21 -6.47
N PHE A 48 15.89 -1.66 -6.82
CA PHE A 48 15.53 -1.96 -8.21
C PHE A 48 15.63 -0.72 -9.11
N LEU A 49 15.10 0.42 -8.66
CA LEU A 49 15.16 1.67 -9.41
C LEU A 49 16.60 2.15 -9.61
N VAL A 50 17.44 2.08 -8.57
CA VAL A 50 18.88 2.40 -8.67
C VAL A 50 19.57 1.52 -9.69
N MET A 51 19.29 0.22 -9.68
CA MET A 51 19.82 -0.72 -10.67
C MET A 51 19.37 -0.35 -12.09
N PHE A 52 18.09 -0.10 -12.30
CA PHE A 52 17.54 0.27 -13.60
C PHE A 52 18.16 1.57 -14.14
N VAL A 53 18.20 2.62 -13.32
CA VAL A 53 18.81 3.91 -13.68
C VAL A 53 20.31 3.73 -13.96
N SER A 54 21.02 2.91 -13.19
CA SER A 54 22.44 2.63 -13.43
C SER A 54 22.70 2.03 -14.81
N ILE A 55 21.85 1.10 -15.27
CA ILE A 55 21.97 0.49 -16.59
C ILE A 55 21.80 1.56 -17.68
N LEU A 56 20.83 2.47 -17.54
CA LEU A 56 20.64 3.56 -18.50
C LEU A 56 21.86 4.49 -18.55
N PHE A 57 22.35 4.96 -17.41
CA PHE A 57 23.53 5.84 -17.35
C PHE A 57 24.78 5.16 -17.93
N PHE A 58 25.04 3.91 -17.58
CA PHE A 58 26.21 3.17 -18.08
C PHE A 58 26.09 2.76 -19.55
N MET A 59 24.87 2.68 -20.09
CA MET A 59 24.65 2.43 -21.52
C MET A 59 25.03 3.64 -22.37
N PHE A 60 24.69 4.86 -21.93
CA PHE A 60 25.00 6.09 -22.64
C PHE A 60 26.46 6.55 -22.45
N ILE A 61 27.03 6.39 -21.26
CA ILE A 61 28.39 6.85 -20.94
C ILE A 61 29.37 5.68 -21.13
N ARG A 62 29.88 5.53 -22.36
CA ARG A 62 30.92 4.55 -22.70
C ARG A 62 32.28 5.25 -22.80
N VAL A 63 33.20 4.83 -21.94
CA VAL A 63 34.59 5.31 -21.93
C VAL A 63 35.52 4.14 -22.25
N ASP A 64 36.38 4.31 -23.25
CA ASP A 64 37.25 3.25 -23.75
C ASP A 64 38.46 3.00 -22.84
N THR A 65 38.96 4.05 -22.19
CA THR A 65 40.12 3.96 -21.28
C THR A 65 39.72 3.40 -19.91
N ILE A 66 40.45 2.37 -19.46
CA ILE A 66 40.10 1.58 -18.26
C ILE A 66 40.06 2.45 -16.98
N TRP A 67 41.03 3.35 -16.82
CA TRP A 67 41.16 4.21 -15.63
C TRP A 67 40.06 5.25 -15.56
N LEU A 68 39.78 5.94 -16.68
CA LEU A 68 38.70 6.91 -16.74
C LEU A 68 37.33 6.23 -16.58
N ARG A 69 37.16 5.00 -17.08
CA ARG A 69 35.94 4.22 -16.86
C ARG A 69 35.67 3.96 -15.38
N ILE A 70 36.69 3.56 -14.62
CA ILE A 70 36.55 3.30 -13.17
C ILE A 70 36.23 4.60 -12.43
N LEU A 71 36.97 5.68 -12.72
CA LEU A 71 36.74 6.99 -12.10
C LEU A 71 35.33 7.51 -12.37
N THR A 72 34.88 7.40 -13.62
CA THR A 72 33.53 7.81 -14.05
C THR A 72 32.47 7.02 -13.28
N ARG A 73 32.60 5.69 -13.17
CA ARG A 73 31.66 4.87 -12.40
C ARG A 73 31.59 5.27 -10.93
N LEU A 74 32.74 5.51 -10.29
CA LEU A 74 32.79 5.91 -8.89
C LEU A 74 32.08 7.25 -8.66
N LEU A 75 32.27 8.20 -9.58
CA LEU A 75 31.62 9.52 -9.52
C LEU A 75 30.12 9.43 -9.83
N LEU A 76 29.70 8.50 -10.69
CA LEU A 76 28.30 8.32 -11.07
C LEU A 76 27.44 7.67 -9.97
N VAL A 77 28.01 6.87 -9.06
CA VAL A 77 27.25 6.22 -7.96
C VAL A 77 26.39 7.23 -7.16
N PRO A 78 26.93 8.33 -6.60
CA PRO A 78 26.12 9.31 -5.87
C PRO A 78 25.12 10.04 -6.77
N VAL A 79 25.44 10.27 -8.04
CA VAL A 79 24.53 10.90 -9.01
C VAL A 79 23.32 10.00 -9.26
N ILE A 80 23.55 8.72 -9.52
CA ILE A 80 22.49 7.72 -9.73
C ILE A 80 21.61 7.62 -8.49
N ALA A 81 22.22 7.53 -7.30
CA ALA A 81 21.48 7.47 -6.04
C ALA A 81 20.59 8.71 -5.81
N GLY A 82 21.12 9.90 -6.09
CA GLY A 82 20.36 11.15 -5.98
C GLY A 82 19.18 11.21 -6.96
N VAL A 83 19.40 10.84 -8.22
CA VAL A 83 18.33 10.77 -9.22
C VAL A 83 17.26 9.75 -8.80
N SER A 84 17.66 8.56 -8.39
CA SER A 84 16.72 7.52 -7.92
C SER A 84 15.93 7.95 -6.69
N TYR A 85 16.52 8.71 -5.77
CA TYR A 85 15.81 9.26 -4.60
C TYR A 85 14.69 10.23 -5.01
N GLU A 86 14.97 11.13 -5.94
CA GLU A 86 13.94 12.06 -6.44
C GLU A 86 12.82 11.32 -7.18
N PHE A 87 13.16 10.30 -7.97
CA PHE A 87 12.15 9.47 -8.64
C PHE A 87 11.25 8.72 -7.66
N ILE A 88 11.78 8.11 -6.58
CA ILE A 88 10.93 7.42 -5.59
C ILE A 88 10.09 8.39 -4.76
N LYS A 89 10.65 9.57 -4.43
CA LYS A 89 9.92 10.65 -3.75
C LYS A 89 8.76 11.16 -4.61
N TRP A 90 8.97 11.31 -5.92
CA TRP A 90 7.93 11.69 -6.86
C TRP A 90 6.87 10.59 -7.07
N ALA A 91 7.31 9.33 -7.20
CA ALA A 91 6.43 8.18 -7.31
C ALA A 91 5.53 7.99 -6.08
N GLY A 92 6.04 8.34 -4.88
CA GLY A 92 5.25 8.31 -3.64
C GLY A 92 4.25 9.46 -3.50
N ARG A 93 4.30 10.50 -4.33
CA ARG A 93 3.38 11.66 -4.28
C ARG A 93 2.37 11.70 -5.43
N SER A 94 2.53 10.86 -6.46
CA SER A 94 1.71 10.95 -7.68
C SER A 94 1.23 9.58 -8.17
N GLU A 95 -0.10 9.44 -8.31
CA GLU A 95 -0.76 8.26 -8.91
C GLU A 95 -0.82 8.33 -10.45
N SER A 96 0.15 8.99 -11.09
CA SER A 96 0.14 9.11 -12.55
C SER A 96 0.37 7.76 -13.24
N LEU A 97 -0.19 7.58 -14.44
CA LEU A 97 -0.14 6.33 -15.20
C LEU A 97 1.30 5.84 -15.46
N LEU A 98 2.23 6.79 -15.64
CA LEU A 98 3.67 6.50 -15.77
C LEU A 98 4.29 5.97 -14.46
N VAL A 99 3.93 6.55 -13.33
CA VAL A 99 4.37 6.07 -12.01
C VAL A 99 3.83 4.68 -11.74
N ARG A 100 2.55 4.40 -12.08
CA ARG A 100 1.97 3.06 -11.95
C ARG A 100 2.73 2.02 -12.79
N ILE A 101 3.04 2.32 -14.05
CA ILE A 101 3.81 1.41 -14.92
C ILE A 101 5.22 1.17 -14.39
N LEU A 102 5.91 2.23 -13.93
CA LEU A 102 7.28 2.12 -13.42
C LEU A 102 7.35 1.49 -12.02
N SER A 103 6.29 1.59 -11.22
CA SER A 103 6.19 1.01 -9.88
C SER A 103 5.82 -0.48 -9.90
N LYS A 104 5.03 -0.92 -10.88
CA LYS A 104 4.65 -2.33 -11.09
C LYS A 104 5.83 -3.33 -11.07
N PRO A 105 6.95 -3.11 -11.80
CA PRO A 105 8.08 -4.03 -11.75
C PRO A 105 8.76 -4.07 -10.36
N GLY A 106 8.75 -2.95 -9.63
CA GLY A 106 9.22 -2.92 -8.23
C GLY A 106 8.32 -3.71 -7.28
N MET A 107 6.99 -3.59 -7.43
CA MET A 107 6.01 -4.38 -6.68
C MET A 107 6.12 -5.88 -6.98
N LEU A 108 6.37 -6.25 -8.23
CA LEU A 108 6.60 -7.65 -8.61
C LEU A 108 7.84 -8.22 -7.90
N LEU A 109 8.91 -7.43 -7.80
CA LEU A 109 10.10 -7.86 -7.06
C LEU A 109 9.81 -8.02 -5.56
N GLN A 110 8.99 -7.15 -4.99
CA GLN A 110 8.53 -7.30 -3.61
C GLN A 110 7.76 -8.59 -3.40
N ARG A 111 6.87 -9.00 -4.32
CA ARG A 111 6.18 -10.30 -4.24
C ARG A 111 7.15 -11.48 -4.22
N PHE A 112 8.34 -11.34 -4.81
CA PHE A 112 9.38 -12.37 -4.76
C PHE A 112 10.20 -12.33 -3.45
N THR A 113 10.40 -11.15 -2.86
CA THR A 113 11.22 -10.95 -1.65
C THR A 113 10.41 -10.81 -0.35
N THR A 114 9.10 -11.02 -0.40
CA THR A 114 8.20 -10.98 0.75
C THR A 114 7.42 -12.29 0.84
N GLY A 115 7.12 -12.71 2.07
CA GLY A 115 6.31 -13.89 2.37
C GLY A 115 5.21 -13.54 3.37
N GLU A 116 4.22 -14.43 3.48
CA GLU A 116 3.16 -14.25 4.48
C GLU A 116 3.71 -14.54 5.88
N PRO A 117 3.64 -13.59 6.83
CA PRO A 117 4.19 -13.77 8.16
C PRO A 117 3.27 -14.59 9.06
N ASP A 118 3.87 -15.25 10.06
CA ASP A 118 3.15 -15.84 11.19
C ASP A 118 2.81 -14.76 12.23
N ASP A 119 1.83 -15.04 13.10
CA ASP A 119 1.35 -14.08 14.11
C ASP A 119 2.48 -13.62 15.05
N GLU A 120 3.36 -14.52 15.47
CA GLU A 120 4.53 -14.17 16.28
C GLU A 120 5.47 -13.18 15.56
N MET A 121 5.59 -13.27 14.23
CA MET A 121 6.41 -12.33 13.46
C MET A 121 5.74 -10.96 13.34
N ILE A 122 4.41 -10.94 13.25
CA ILE A 122 3.62 -9.71 13.29
C ILE A 122 3.77 -9.02 14.64
N GLU A 123 3.68 -9.74 15.75
CA GLU A 123 3.87 -9.20 17.09
C GLU A 123 5.26 -8.57 17.26
N VAL A 124 6.32 -9.26 16.81
CA VAL A 124 7.69 -8.72 16.83
C VAL A 124 7.79 -7.44 16.01
N ALA A 125 7.14 -7.39 14.84
CA ALA A 125 7.13 -6.19 14.00
C ALA A 125 6.36 -5.03 14.65
N ILE A 126 5.21 -5.30 15.28
CA ILE A 126 4.43 -4.30 16.04
C ILE A 126 5.28 -3.75 17.19
N GLU A 127 5.93 -4.61 17.95
CA GLU A 127 6.76 -4.20 19.09
C GLU A 127 7.98 -3.39 18.65
N SER A 128 8.57 -3.75 17.51
CA SER A 128 9.66 -2.98 16.89
C SER A 128 9.21 -1.57 16.51
N VAL A 129 7.98 -1.41 16.00
CA VAL A 129 7.44 -0.09 15.66
C VAL A 129 7.05 0.70 16.92
N ASN A 130 6.42 0.07 17.91
CA ASN A 130 6.11 0.69 19.20
C ASN A 130 7.35 1.28 19.88
N ALA A 131 8.51 0.62 19.75
CA ALA A 131 9.77 1.08 20.33
C ALA A 131 10.37 2.32 19.65
N VAL A 132 10.02 2.58 18.38
CA VAL A 132 10.65 3.62 17.56
C VAL A 132 9.69 4.77 17.21
N PHE A 133 8.38 4.51 17.20
CA PHE A 133 7.37 5.43 16.68
C PHE A 133 6.08 5.40 17.51
N ASP A 134 5.63 6.57 17.96
CA ASP A 134 4.33 6.73 18.62
C ASP A 134 3.22 6.85 17.58
N TRP A 135 2.78 5.69 17.08
CA TRP A 135 1.70 5.61 16.12
C TRP A 135 0.35 6.05 16.68
N LYS A 136 0.15 6.03 18.01
CA LYS A 136 -1.12 6.45 18.61
C LYS A 136 -1.31 7.95 18.45
N ALA A 137 -0.28 8.72 18.78
CA ALA A 137 -0.26 10.16 18.55
C ALA A 137 -0.45 10.50 17.06
N PHE A 138 0.23 9.77 16.17
CA PHE A 138 0.06 9.93 14.72
C PHE A 138 -1.38 9.71 14.25
N LEU A 139 -2.05 8.65 14.74
CA LEU A 139 -3.45 8.39 14.40
C LEU A 139 -4.41 9.43 14.98
N GLU A 140 -4.12 9.97 16.16
CA GLU A 140 -4.92 11.06 16.75
C GLU A 140 -4.79 12.35 15.94
N GLU A 141 -3.58 12.70 15.52
CA GLU A 141 -3.33 13.85 14.64
C GLU A 141 -4.03 13.68 13.28
N ALA A 142 -3.90 12.51 12.65
CA ALA A 142 -4.57 12.22 11.38
C ALA A 142 -6.10 12.29 11.47
N LYS A 143 -6.69 11.88 12.61
CA LYS A 143 -8.14 12.02 12.86
C LYS A 143 -8.56 13.47 13.09
N ASN A 144 -7.75 14.25 13.80
CA ASN A 144 -8.02 15.65 14.06
C ASN A 144 -7.90 16.51 12.79
N GLU A 145 -6.99 16.15 11.86
CA GLU A 145 -6.92 16.77 10.53
C GLU A 145 -8.13 16.42 9.64
N GLN A 146 -8.73 15.25 9.82
CA GLN A 146 -9.99 14.86 9.13
C GLN A 146 -11.23 15.52 9.71
N LYS A 147 -11.19 15.96 10.98
CA LYS A 147 -12.21 16.85 11.57
C LYS A 147 -12.02 18.28 11.06
N ASP A 148 -12.26 18.49 9.78
CA ASP A 148 -12.59 19.84 9.28
C ASP A 148 -13.86 20.29 10.03
N PRO A 149 -13.91 21.48 10.66
CA PRO A 149 -15.10 21.98 11.35
C PRO A 149 -16.36 22.01 10.47
N ALA A 150 -16.22 21.91 9.14
CA ALA A 150 -17.35 21.73 8.23
C ALA A 150 -18.02 20.33 8.35
N ILE A 151 -17.27 19.27 8.67
CA ILE A 151 -17.78 17.89 8.76
C ILE A 151 -18.40 17.62 10.13
N GLU A 152 -17.87 18.21 11.21
CA GLU A 152 -18.49 18.16 12.54
C GLU A 152 -19.89 18.81 12.54
N PHE A 153 -20.14 19.77 11.66
CA PHE A 153 -21.48 20.34 11.46
C PHE A 153 -22.45 19.38 10.77
N VAL A 154 -21.96 18.53 9.86
CA VAL A 154 -22.76 17.53 9.13
C VAL A 154 -23.12 16.36 10.05
N ASP A 155 -22.16 15.86 10.84
CA ASP A 155 -22.43 14.78 11.82
C ASP A 155 -23.46 15.22 12.88
N ASN A 156 -23.37 16.48 13.34
CA ASN A 156 -24.37 17.04 14.26
C ASN A 156 -25.74 17.28 13.59
N LEU A 157 -25.79 17.48 12.27
CA LEU A 157 -27.03 17.60 11.50
C LEU A 157 -27.73 16.25 11.31
N GLU A 158 -26.97 15.17 11.12
CA GLU A 158 -27.49 13.80 11.07
C GLU A 158 -28.08 13.39 12.42
N GLU A 159 -27.40 13.68 13.54
CA GLU A 159 -27.92 13.44 14.90
C GLU A 159 -29.18 14.26 15.23
N LEU A 160 -29.37 15.43 14.62
CA LEU A 160 -30.59 16.24 14.76
C LEU A 160 -31.76 15.73 13.90
N SER A 161 -31.48 14.95 12.85
CA SER A 161 -32.51 14.38 11.97
C SER A 161 -33.20 13.13 12.54
N ASP A 162 -32.55 12.44 13.49
CA ASP A 162 -33.05 11.22 14.13
C ASP A 162 -34.10 11.47 15.24
N THR A 163 -34.54 12.72 15.47
CA THR A 163 -35.52 13.06 16.53
C THR A 163 -36.92 13.49 16.03
N GLN A 164 -37.27 13.28 14.77
CA GLN A 164 -38.63 13.51 14.28
C GLN A 164 -39.26 12.28 13.60
N ASP A 165 -39.88 11.43 14.43
CA ASP A 165 -40.90 10.45 14.07
C ASP A 165 -42.07 11.10 13.30
N ILE A 166 -42.31 10.73 12.03
CA ILE A 166 -43.67 10.71 11.42
C ILE A 166 -43.81 9.52 10.42
N THR A 167 -44.34 8.42 10.97
CA THR A 167 -45.39 7.49 10.46
C THR A 167 -45.21 6.57 9.23
N ASN A 168 -45.32 5.26 9.52
CA ASN A 168 -46.20 4.22 8.95
C ASN A 168 -46.32 4.01 7.43
N THR A 169 -46.11 2.76 6.96
CA THR A 169 -47.14 1.70 6.72
C THR A 169 -46.57 0.63 5.76
N TYR A 170 -46.99 -0.64 5.94
CA TYR A 170 -46.93 -1.82 5.03
C TYR A 170 -45.88 -2.92 5.30
N ASP A 171 -46.18 -3.71 6.33
CA ASP A 171 -46.39 -5.17 6.37
C ASP A 171 -45.87 -6.14 5.28
N GLU A 172 -45.21 -7.19 5.81
CA GLU A 172 -45.39 -8.66 5.62
C GLU A 172 -44.86 -9.48 4.41
N SER A 173 -44.16 -10.56 4.80
CA SER A 173 -43.92 -11.87 4.15
C SER A 173 -42.88 -11.89 3.01
N SER A 174 -42.02 -12.91 2.82
CA SER A 174 -42.08 -14.35 3.11
C SER A 174 -40.68 -14.97 3.03
N SER A 175 -40.49 -16.03 3.82
CA SER A 175 -39.44 -17.06 3.88
C SER A 175 -38.95 -17.64 2.53
N THR A 176 -37.70 -18.14 2.47
CA THR A 176 -37.35 -19.59 2.56
C THR A 176 -35.84 -19.87 2.42
N ASP A 177 -35.45 -20.99 3.02
CA ASP A 177 -34.16 -21.67 3.19
C ASP A 177 -33.33 -22.04 1.94
N ASP A 178 -32.07 -22.40 2.23
CA ASP A 178 -31.28 -23.53 1.70
C ASP A 178 -30.17 -23.33 0.63
N LEU A 179 -28.94 -23.68 1.06
CA LEU A 179 -27.89 -24.50 0.41
C LEU A 179 -26.55 -23.87 -0.08
N GLU A 180 -25.50 -24.47 0.51
CA GLU A 180 -24.17 -24.81 -0.03
C GLU A 180 -23.02 -23.79 -0.06
N THR A 181 -22.26 -23.81 1.03
CA THR A 181 -20.80 -23.67 1.04
C THR A 181 -20.13 -24.92 0.45
N GLU A 182 -19.56 -24.84 -0.76
CA GLU A 182 -18.27 -25.47 -1.14
C GLU A 182 -17.97 -25.27 -2.63
N LYS A 183 -17.13 -24.28 -2.96
CA LYS A 183 -15.81 -24.50 -3.62
C LYS A 183 -15.17 -23.16 -4.00
N ILE A 184 -14.12 -22.89 -3.25
CA ILE A 184 -13.07 -21.92 -3.47
C ILE A 184 -12.25 -22.31 -4.71
N THR A 185 -11.60 -21.29 -5.29
CA THR A 185 -10.52 -21.26 -6.30
C THR A 185 -10.90 -21.45 -7.75
N ASP A 186 -10.89 -20.31 -8.46
CA ASP A 186 -10.34 -20.06 -9.81
C ASP A 186 -11.30 -19.07 -10.49
N ILE A 187 -11.08 -17.75 -10.52
CA ILE A 187 -10.00 -17.02 -11.18
C ILE A 187 -10.33 -15.54 -10.94
N PHE A 188 -9.31 -14.74 -10.65
CA PHE A 188 -9.25 -13.29 -10.82
C PHE A 188 -10.32 -12.72 -11.76
N ASP A 189 -11.14 -11.74 -11.33
CA ASP A 189 -11.69 -10.64 -12.15
C ASP A 189 -12.81 -9.82 -11.44
N GLU A 190 -12.73 -9.58 -10.12
CA GLU A 190 -13.71 -8.72 -9.42
C GLU A 190 -13.45 -7.20 -9.62
N ASP A 191 -12.27 -6.81 -10.10
CA ASP A 191 -11.93 -5.39 -10.32
C ASP A 191 -12.54 -4.81 -11.61
N ASP A 192 -12.97 -5.65 -12.57
CA ASP A 192 -13.51 -5.20 -13.86
C ASP A 192 -15.01 -4.87 -13.82
N GLU A 193 -15.79 -5.48 -12.93
CA GLU A 193 -17.22 -5.17 -12.79
C GLU A 193 -17.47 -3.81 -12.13
N ILE A 194 -16.62 -3.43 -11.16
CA ILE A 194 -16.69 -2.13 -10.50
C ILE A 194 -16.29 -1.01 -11.47
N LEU A 195 -15.28 -1.25 -12.31
CA LEU A 195 -14.85 -0.30 -13.34
C LEU A 195 -15.92 -0.14 -14.45
N GLN A 196 -16.60 -1.21 -14.86
CA GLN A 196 -17.72 -1.11 -15.80
C GLN A 196 -18.94 -0.41 -15.20
N ALA A 197 -19.24 -0.64 -13.92
CA ALA A 197 -20.33 0.06 -13.23
C ALA A 197 -20.07 1.57 -13.12
N VAL A 198 -18.83 1.97 -12.83
CA VAL A 198 -18.43 3.39 -12.78
C VAL A 198 -18.43 4.03 -14.18
N GLU A 199 -18.01 3.29 -15.21
CA GLU A 199 -17.99 3.80 -16.60
C GLU A 199 -19.41 3.93 -17.19
N LEU A 200 -20.36 3.08 -16.77
CA LEU A 200 -21.79 3.21 -17.10
C LEU A 200 -22.43 4.43 -16.43
N ILE A 201 -22.12 4.69 -15.15
CA ILE A 201 -22.65 5.84 -14.40
C ILE A 201 -22.13 7.17 -14.96
N LEU A 202 -20.90 7.21 -15.50
CA LEU A 202 -20.33 8.41 -16.09
C LEU A 202 -20.80 8.69 -17.53
N LYS A 203 -21.52 7.77 -18.18
CA LYS A 203 -21.99 7.92 -19.56
C LYS A 203 -23.42 8.48 -19.66
N GLU A 204 -24.14 8.57 -18.54
CA GLU A 204 -25.50 9.16 -18.46
C GLU A 204 -25.55 10.58 -17.86
N LYS A 205 -24.41 11.29 -17.81
CA LYS A 205 -24.33 12.73 -17.57
C LYS A 205 -23.55 13.43 -18.67
#